data_AF-A0A7W5ZGQ2-F1
#
_entry.id   AF-A0A7W5ZGQ2-F1
#
_cell.length_a   1.000
_cell.length_b   1.000
_cell.length_c   1.000
_cell.angle_alpha   90.00
_cell.angle_beta   90.00
_cell.angle_gamma   90.00
#
_symmetry.space_group_name_H-M   'P 1'
#
loop_
_entity.id
_entity.type
_entity.pdbx_description
1 polymer ?
#
loop_
_entity_poly.entity_id
_entity_poly.type
_entity_poly.pdbx_seq_one_letter_code
_entity_poly.pdbx_strand_id
1 'polypeptide(L)'
;MERLGLISFEANLNKNKMIFHQNQGRALQLEGLENARNKVTVGFKCEPLTKIELAQEAHQCGLTLSEYVETLISLRHTQEVEDSSQLKNANENIQLLEKEVFSLETDLDMHKTQLSFYEEDPIMLQLFESYAGQIFNYRTPEGALKTLRIEQVMDIFTILINSFIPQRQ
;
A
#
# COMPACT_ATOMS: atom_id res chain seq x y z
N MET A 1 50.62 6.75 -69.37
CA MET A 1 49.87 5.53 -69.72
C MET A 1 50.12 4.57 -68.57
N GLU A 2 49.21 4.08 -67.73
CA GLU A 2 47.74 3.92 -67.68
C GLU A 2 47.34 4.00 -66.18
N ARG A 3 46.38 4.86 -65.78
CA ARG A 3 44.96 4.56 -65.45
C ARG A 3 44.68 3.42 -64.44
N LEU A 4 44.27 3.85 -63.25
CA LEU A 4 43.08 3.46 -62.46
C LEU A 4 42.77 1.97 -62.22
N GLY A 5 42.73 1.60 -60.93
CA GLY A 5 42.02 0.42 -60.44
C GLY A 5 41.34 0.71 -59.11
N LEU A 6 40.11 1.21 -59.16
CA LEU A 6 39.18 1.30 -58.03
C LEU A 6 38.91 -0.10 -57.47
N ILE A 7 39.24 -0.34 -56.21
CA ILE A 7 38.79 -1.53 -55.49
C ILE A 7 37.36 -1.25 -55.01
N SER A 8 36.39 -1.78 -55.75
CA SER A 8 34.98 -1.75 -55.40
C SER A 8 34.67 -2.69 -54.24
N PHE A 9 34.03 -2.14 -53.21
CA PHE A 9 33.33 -2.86 -52.14
C PHE A 9 32.19 -3.68 -52.75
N GLU A 10 32.29 -5.02 -52.74
CA GLU A 10 31.14 -5.91 -52.93
C GLU A 10 30.67 -6.43 -51.56
N ALA A 11 29.68 -5.73 -50.99
CA ALA A 11 28.91 -6.24 -49.87
C ALA A 11 28.02 -7.39 -50.37
N ASN A 12 28.43 -8.62 -50.07
CA ASN A 12 27.70 -9.84 -50.39
C ASN A 12 26.52 -10.01 -49.41
N LEU A 13 25.46 -9.22 -49.62
CA LEU A 13 24.19 -9.34 -48.89
C LEU A 13 23.41 -10.53 -49.45
N ASN A 14 23.72 -11.69 -48.90
CA ASN A 14 23.00 -12.94 -49.12
C ASN A 14 21.55 -12.77 -48.62
N LYS A 15 20.62 -12.48 -49.55
CA LYS A 15 19.18 -12.41 -49.29
C LYS A 15 18.64 -13.82 -49.05
N ASN A 16 18.85 -14.33 -47.85
CA ASN A 16 18.12 -15.49 -47.36
C ASN A 16 16.64 -15.10 -47.29
N LYS A 17 15.89 -15.59 -48.27
CA LYS A 17 14.44 -15.55 -48.38
C LYS A 17 13.87 -16.21 -47.12
N MET A 18 13.51 -15.42 -46.10
CA MET A 18 12.77 -15.92 -44.94
C MET A 18 11.40 -16.40 -45.42
N ILE A 19 11.26 -17.72 -45.55
CA ILE A 19 9.98 -18.40 -45.75
C ILE A 19 9.26 -18.30 -44.41
N PHE A 20 8.33 -17.35 -44.28
CA PHE A 20 7.37 -17.34 -43.18
C PHE A 20 6.38 -18.49 -43.38
N HIS A 21 6.67 -19.63 -42.77
CA HIS A 21 5.64 -20.64 -42.52
C HIS A 21 4.65 -20.05 -41.52
N GLN A 22 3.49 -19.58 -42.01
CA GLN A 22 2.32 -19.32 -41.18
C GLN A 22 1.91 -20.66 -40.52
N ASN A 23 2.30 -20.84 -39.25
CA ASN A 23 1.92 -21.99 -38.46
C ASN A 23 0.46 -21.82 -38.04
N GLN A 24 -0.44 -22.63 -38.62
CA GLN A 24 -1.73 -22.92 -38.02
C GLN A 24 -1.51 -23.83 -36.80
N GLY A 25 -1.00 -23.28 -35.70
CA GLY A 25 -0.91 -24.00 -34.44
C GLY A 25 -2.32 -24.20 -33.88
N ARG A 26 -2.71 -25.45 -33.56
CA ARG A 26 -3.89 -25.68 -32.71
C ARG A 26 -3.64 -25.02 -31.35
N ALA A 27 -4.58 -24.22 -30.88
CA ALA A 27 -4.50 -23.64 -29.54
C ALA A 27 -4.39 -24.77 -28.50
N LEU A 28 -3.48 -24.60 -27.54
CA LEU A 28 -3.31 -25.52 -26.43
C LEU A 28 -4.58 -25.47 -25.56
N GLN A 29 -5.27 -26.60 -25.40
CA GLN A 29 -6.45 -26.68 -24.54
C GLN A 29 -6.00 -26.79 -23.08
N LEU A 30 -5.97 -25.66 -22.38
CA LEU A 30 -5.46 -25.56 -21.00
C LEU A 30 -6.33 -26.32 -19.99
N GLU A 31 -7.65 -26.36 -20.21
CA GLU A 31 -8.63 -27.02 -19.33
C GLU A 31 -8.38 -28.53 -19.17
N GLY A 32 -7.90 -29.19 -20.24
CA GLY A 32 -7.56 -30.62 -20.21
C GLY A 32 -6.21 -30.92 -19.56
N LEU A 33 -5.33 -29.92 -19.46
CA LEU A 33 -4.00 -30.06 -18.85
C LEU A 33 -4.03 -29.84 -17.34
N GLU A 34 -4.89 -28.93 -16.86
CA GLU A 34 -5.02 -28.63 -15.43
C GLU A 34 -5.39 -29.86 -14.60
N ASN A 35 -6.19 -30.76 -15.17
CA ASN A 35 -6.67 -31.98 -14.51
C ASN A 35 -5.89 -33.25 -14.91
N ALA A 36 -4.83 -33.12 -15.72
CA ALA A 36 -4.07 -34.27 -16.20
C ALA A 36 -3.23 -34.88 -15.05
N ARG A 37 -3.50 -36.15 -14.71
CA ARG A 37 -2.72 -36.89 -13.68
C ARG A 37 -1.35 -37.35 -14.16
N ASN A 38 -1.12 -37.38 -15.47
CA ASN A 38 0.12 -37.85 -16.08
C ASN A 38 0.95 -36.65 -16.58
N LYS A 39 2.28 -36.76 -16.53
CA LYS A 39 3.18 -35.75 -17.12
C LYS A 39 2.87 -35.59 -18.61
N VAL A 40 2.67 -34.35 -19.06
CA VAL A 40 2.43 -34.00 -20.46
C VAL A 40 3.65 -33.27 -21.01
N THR A 41 4.08 -33.62 -22.22
CA THR A 41 5.15 -32.89 -22.91
C THR A 41 4.54 -31.80 -23.77
N VAL A 42 4.91 -30.54 -23.50
CA VAL A 42 4.51 -29.39 -24.31
C VAL A 42 5.71 -28.94 -25.13
N GLY A 43 5.61 -29.04 -26.46
CA GLY A 43 6.60 -28.50 -27.37
C GLY A 43 6.31 -27.03 -27.66
N PHE A 44 7.24 -26.14 -27.35
CA PHE A 44 7.20 -24.75 -27.79
C PHE A 44 8.45 -24.43 -28.61
N LYS A 45 8.31 -23.48 -29.54
CA LYS A 45 9.44 -22.96 -30.33
C LYS A 45 10.10 -21.84 -29.53
N CYS A 46 11.43 -21.89 -29.43
CA CYS A 46 12.24 -20.84 -28.81
C CYS A 46 13.47 -20.57 -29.68
N GLU A 47 14.19 -19.50 -29.40
CA GLU A 47 15.42 -19.19 -30.10
C GLU A 47 16.49 -20.26 -29.79
N PRO A 48 17.30 -20.68 -30.79
CA PRO A 48 18.31 -21.71 -30.58
C PRO A 48 19.32 -21.35 -29.48
N LEU A 49 19.71 -20.07 -29.39
CA LEU A 49 20.66 -19.59 -28.39
C LEU A 49 20.12 -19.78 -26.97
N THR A 50 18.88 -19.35 -26.72
CA THR A 50 18.22 -19.55 -25.42
C THR A 50 18.16 -21.03 -25.03
N LYS A 51 17.91 -21.93 -25.99
CA LYS A 51 17.89 -23.38 -25.71
C LYS A 51 19.27 -23.91 -25.34
N ILE A 52 20.33 -23.41 -25.98
CA ILE A 52 21.71 -23.78 -25.67
C ILE A 52 22.10 -23.27 -24.29
N GLU A 53 21.80 -22.01 -23.98
CA GLU A 53 22.07 -21.38 -22.68
C GLU A 53 21.40 -22.16 -21.55
N LEU A 54 20.10 -22.42 -21.65
CA LEU A 54 19.37 -23.22 -20.66
C LEU A 54 19.93 -24.64 -20.49
N ALA A 55 20.38 -25.26 -21.57
CA ALA A 55 20.99 -26.60 -21.51
C ALA A 55 22.36 -26.57 -20.82
N GLN A 56 23.14 -25.51 -21.04
CA GLN A 56 24.43 -25.31 -20.36
C GLN A 56 24.23 -25.05 -18.87
N GLU A 57 23.28 -24.19 -18.50
CA GLU A 57 22.93 -23.93 -17.09
C GLU A 57 22.47 -25.21 -16.39
N ALA A 58 21.53 -25.95 -17.00
CA ALA A 58 21.07 -27.24 -16.46
C ALA A 58 22.23 -28.21 -16.24
N HIS A 59 23.15 -28.30 -17.21
CA HIS A 59 24.34 -29.15 -17.11
C HIS A 59 25.28 -28.71 -15.98
N GLN A 60 25.51 -27.41 -15.81
CA GLN A 60 26.32 -26.86 -14.70
C GLN A 60 25.72 -27.18 -13.34
N CYS A 61 24.38 -27.23 -13.24
CA CYS A 61 23.66 -27.63 -12.04
C CYS A 61 23.53 -29.16 -11.87
N GLY A 62 24.03 -29.97 -12.82
CA GLY A 62 23.91 -31.43 -12.78
C GLY A 62 22.47 -31.94 -13.00
N LEU A 63 21.62 -31.15 -13.64
CA LEU A 63 20.21 -31.46 -13.90
C LEU A 63 19.97 -31.74 -15.39
N THR A 64 18.89 -32.46 -15.69
CA THR A 64 18.37 -32.49 -17.05
C THR A 64 17.71 -31.15 -17.38
N LEU A 65 17.67 -30.79 -18.67
CA LEU A 65 17.01 -29.56 -19.12
C LEU A 65 15.55 -29.49 -18.67
N SER A 66 14.84 -30.62 -18.69
CA SER A 66 13.45 -30.71 -18.21
C SER A 66 13.32 -30.39 -16.72
N GLU A 67 14.19 -30.96 -15.88
CA GLU A 67 14.18 -30.70 -14.43
C GLU A 67 14.55 -29.26 -14.10
N TYR A 68 15.53 -28.71 -14.81
CA TYR A 68 15.94 -27.31 -14.65
C TYR A 68 14.80 -26.35 -15.00
N VAL A 69 14.10 -26.59 -16.13
CA VAL A 69 12.96 -25.77 -16.54
C VAL A 69 11.78 -25.94 -15.57
N GLU A 70 11.48 -27.16 -15.11
CA GLU A 70 10.48 -27.39 -14.05
C GLU A 70 10.80 -26.53 -12.81
N THR A 71 12.07 -26.52 -12.38
CA THR A 71 12.54 -25.73 -11.23
C THR A 71 12.36 -24.23 -11.44
N LEU A 72 12.76 -23.69 -12.60
CA LEU A 72 12.59 -22.27 -12.92
C LEU A 72 11.12 -21.83 -12.92
N ILE A 73 10.22 -22.68 -13.43
CA ILE A 73 8.78 -22.41 -13.44
C ILE A 73 8.24 -22.42 -12.00
N SER A 74 8.60 -23.41 -11.20
CA SER A 74 8.20 -23.48 -9.79
C SER A 74 8.65 -22.25 -9.00
N LEU A 75 9.90 -21.82 -9.18
CA LEU A 75 10.43 -20.63 -8.51
C LEU A 75 9.66 -19.36 -8.86
N ARG A 76 9.33 -19.15 -10.14
CA ARG A 76 8.50 -18.00 -10.55
C ARG A 76 7.12 -18.04 -9.92
N HIS A 77 6.50 -19.22 -9.87
CA HIS A 77 5.18 -19.34 -9.28
C HIS A 77 5.18 -19.08 -7.78
N THR A 78 6.19 -19.59 -7.06
CA THR A 78 6.38 -19.27 -5.63
C THR A 78 6.57 -17.77 -5.43
N GLN A 79 7.38 -17.11 -6.26
CA GLN A 79 7.62 -15.67 -6.17
C GLN A 79 6.34 -14.85 -6.42
N GLU A 80 5.53 -15.20 -7.43
CA GLU A 80 4.24 -14.51 -7.68
C GLU A 80 3.25 -14.69 -6.52
N VAL A 81 3.22 -15.88 -5.90
CA VAL A 81 2.37 -16.14 -4.73
C VAL A 81 2.87 -15.36 -3.51
N GLU A 82 4.18 -15.31 -3.28
CA GLU A 82 4.77 -14.53 -2.20
C GLU A 82 4.52 -13.04 -2.38
N ASP A 83 4.82 -12.48 -3.56
CA ASP A 83 4.61 -11.06 -3.88
C ASP A 83 3.14 -10.68 -3.72
N SER A 84 2.21 -11.50 -4.23
CA SER A 84 0.78 -11.24 -4.10
C SER A 84 0.28 -11.33 -2.65
N SER A 85 0.83 -12.22 -1.84
CA SER A 85 0.52 -12.31 -0.41
C SER A 85 1.05 -11.09 0.37
N GLN A 86 2.27 -10.64 0.05
CA GLN A 86 2.87 -9.45 0.66
C GLN A 86 2.11 -8.19 0.30
N LEU A 87 1.68 -8.04 -0.97
CA LEU A 87 0.84 -6.93 -1.44
C LEU A 87 -0.51 -6.89 -0.72
N LYS A 88 -1.15 -8.04 -0.50
CA LYS A 88 -2.42 -8.10 0.28
C LYS A 88 -2.21 -7.65 1.71
N ASN A 89 -1.19 -8.17 2.39
CA ASN A 89 -0.87 -7.79 3.77
C ASN A 89 -0.53 -6.30 3.89
N ALA A 90 0.24 -5.76 2.93
CA ALA A 90 0.56 -4.33 2.90
C ALA A 90 -0.68 -3.46 2.72
N ASN A 91 -1.60 -3.86 1.84
CA ASN A 91 -2.86 -3.14 1.63
C ASN A 91 -3.76 -3.17 2.87
N GLU A 92 -3.84 -4.30 3.58
CA GLU A 92 -4.59 -4.39 4.83
C GLU A 92 -4.01 -3.47 5.90
N ASN A 93 -2.67 -3.44 6.04
CA ASN A 93 -2.00 -2.54 6.96
C ASN A 93 -2.23 -1.07 6.61
N ILE A 94 -2.20 -0.70 5.33
CA ILE A 94 -2.50 0.67 4.87
C ILE A 94 -3.92 1.07 5.27
N GLN A 95 -4.92 0.20 5.04
CA GLN A 95 -6.31 0.48 5.42
C GLN A 95 -6.49 0.65 6.93
N LEU A 96 -5.73 -0.09 7.74
CA LEU A 96 -5.75 0.08 9.19
C LEU A 96 -5.16 1.42 9.61
N LEU A 97 -4.02 1.80 9.01
CA LEU A 97 -3.37 3.10 9.27
C LEU A 97 -4.23 4.28 8.83
N GLU A 98 -4.91 4.19 7.69
CA GLU A 98 -5.83 5.24 7.21
C GLU A 98 -6.98 5.48 8.20
N LYS A 99 -7.54 4.40 8.78
CA LYS A 99 -8.58 4.51 9.82
C LYS A 99 -8.06 5.15 11.09
N GLU A 100 -6.84 4.82 11.50
CA GLU A 100 -6.21 5.39 12.69
C GLU A 100 -5.96 6.90 12.50
N VAL A 101 -5.36 7.29 11.36
CA VAL A 101 -5.13 8.70 11.01
C VAL A 101 -6.45 9.48 11.03
N PHE A 102 -7.49 8.94 10.38
CA PHE A 102 -8.80 9.58 10.38
C PHE A 102 -9.35 9.80 11.79
N SER A 103 -9.25 8.79 12.67
CA SER A 103 -9.71 8.93 14.05
C SER A 103 -8.94 9.98 14.85
N LEU A 104 -7.61 10.04 14.67
CA LEU A 104 -6.76 11.03 15.32
C LEU A 104 -7.05 12.45 14.81
N GLU A 105 -7.34 12.61 13.52
CA GLU A 105 -7.73 13.90 12.95
C GLU A 105 -9.03 14.41 13.56
N THR A 106 -10.05 13.55 13.71
CA THR A 106 -11.31 13.93 14.38
C THR A 106 -11.10 14.31 15.85
N ASP A 107 -10.27 13.57 16.58
CA ASP A 107 -9.99 13.88 17.98
C ASP A 107 -9.24 15.21 18.12
N LEU A 108 -8.29 15.47 17.22
CA LEU A 108 -7.53 16.71 17.18
C LEU A 108 -8.44 17.91 16.89
N ASP A 109 -9.37 17.79 15.95
CA ASP A 109 -10.34 18.85 15.63
C ASP A 109 -11.31 19.13 16.79
N MET A 110 -11.78 18.07 17.45
CA MET A 110 -12.59 18.18 18.66
C MET A 110 -11.84 18.94 19.77
N HIS A 111 -10.58 18.58 20.04
CA HIS A 111 -9.78 19.25 21.06
C HIS A 111 -9.44 20.69 20.70
N LYS A 112 -9.17 20.99 19.42
CA LYS A 112 -9.00 22.37 18.96
C LYS A 112 -10.23 23.21 19.18
N THR A 113 -11.41 22.65 18.88
CA THR A 113 -12.69 23.33 19.09
C THR A 113 -12.95 23.58 20.58
N GLN A 114 -12.59 22.62 21.44
CA GLN A 114 -12.67 22.81 22.89
C GLN A 114 -11.72 23.92 23.36
N LEU A 115 -10.46 23.90 22.92
CA LEU A 115 -9.47 24.91 23.29
C LEU A 115 -9.87 26.30 22.82
N SER A 116 -10.33 26.47 21.58
CA SER A 116 -10.75 27.78 21.08
C SER A 116 -11.94 28.33 21.88
N PHE A 117 -12.88 27.48 22.27
CA PHE A 117 -13.98 27.90 23.13
C PHE A 117 -13.51 28.37 24.52
N TYR A 118 -12.55 27.67 25.14
CA TYR A 118 -12.09 28.01 26.49
C TYR A 118 -11.04 29.13 26.54
N GLU A 119 -10.15 29.19 25.57
CA GLU A 119 -8.97 30.08 25.60
C GLU A 119 -9.13 31.30 24.71
N GLU A 120 -9.94 31.23 23.65
CA GLU A 120 -10.06 32.32 22.67
C GLU A 120 -11.37 33.12 22.81
N ASP A 121 -12.36 32.65 23.58
CA ASP A 121 -13.60 33.40 23.81
C ASP A 121 -13.33 34.65 24.71
N PRO A 122 -13.50 35.88 24.19
CA PRO A 122 -13.23 37.10 24.95
C PRO A 122 -14.07 37.23 26.22
N ILE A 123 -15.31 36.70 26.22
CA ILE A 123 -16.20 36.77 27.38
C ILE A 123 -15.66 35.87 28.50
N MET A 124 -15.20 34.67 28.15
CA MET A 124 -14.62 33.73 29.11
C MET A 124 -13.35 34.27 29.73
N LEU A 125 -12.47 34.87 28.91
CA LEU A 125 -11.27 35.56 29.39
C LEU A 125 -11.60 36.73 30.32
N GLN A 126 -12.56 37.57 29.94
CA GLN A 126 -12.97 38.71 30.77
C GLN A 126 -13.56 38.27 32.12
N LEU A 127 -14.36 37.21 32.13
CA LEU A 127 -14.88 36.62 33.37
C LEU A 127 -13.74 36.06 34.22
N PHE A 128 -12.80 35.34 33.62
CA PHE A 128 -11.64 34.82 34.33
C PHE A 128 -10.83 35.96 34.98
N GLU A 129 -10.51 37.02 34.24
CA GLU A 129 -9.78 38.18 34.78
C GLU A 129 -10.52 38.83 35.96
N SER A 130 -11.85 38.84 35.93
CA SER A 130 -12.68 39.45 36.98
C SER A 130 -12.75 38.61 38.27
N TYR A 131 -12.63 37.29 38.15
CA TYR A 131 -12.88 36.35 39.26
C TYR A 131 -11.67 35.47 39.64
N ALA A 132 -10.52 35.64 38.97
CA ALA A 132 -9.30 34.89 39.25
C ALA A 132 -8.91 34.95 40.74
N GLY A 133 -8.58 33.78 41.30
CA GLY A 133 -8.18 33.61 42.70
C GLY A 133 -9.34 33.56 43.71
N GLN A 134 -10.58 33.87 43.31
CA GLN A 134 -11.75 33.79 44.17
C GLN A 134 -12.20 32.34 44.39
N ILE A 135 -12.89 32.09 45.51
CA ILE A 135 -13.45 30.77 45.85
C ILE A 135 -14.96 30.85 45.69
N PHE A 136 -15.53 29.96 44.87
CA PHE A 136 -16.96 29.83 44.65
C PHE A 136 -17.48 28.51 45.18
N ASN A 137 -18.68 28.57 45.75
CA ASN A 137 -19.44 27.39 46.14
C ASN A 137 -20.49 27.14 45.07
N TYR A 138 -20.48 25.95 44.47
CA TYR A 138 -21.46 25.55 43.49
C TYR A 138 -22.04 24.18 43.86
N ARG A 139 -23.20 23.86 43.28
CA ARG A 139 -23.90 22.60 43.53
C ARG A 139 -23.69 21.66 42.35
N THR A 140 -23.23 20.44 42.59
CA THR A 140 -23.10 19.43 41.53
C THR A 140 -24.47 18.91 41.09
N PRO A 141 -24.58 18.20 39.95
CA PRO A 141 -25.83 17.59 39.51
C PRO A 141 -26.47 16.67 40.56
N GLU A 142 -25.66 16.08 41.45
CA GLU A 142 -26.11 15.22 42.55
C GLU A 142 -26.61 16.00 43.78
N GLY A 143 -26.55 17.34 43.75
CA GLY A 143 -27.00 18.20 44.84
C GLY A 143 -25.94 18.50 45.91
N ALA A 144 -24.73 17.95 45.78
CA ALA A 144 -23.63 18.19 46.72
C ALA A 144 -23.03 19.59 46.53
N LEU A 145 -22.70 20.28 47.63
CA LEU A 145 -21.96 21.54 47.56
C LEU A 145 -20.47 21.25 47.41
N LYS A 146 -19.84 21.85 46.40
CA LYS A 146 -18.39 21.82 46.18
C LYS A 146 -17.85 23.25 46.17
N THR A 147 -16.62 23.38 46.66
CA THR A 147 -15.85 24.62 46.63
C THR A 147 -14.82 24.53 45.53
N LEU A 148 -14.74 25.54 44.67
CA LEU A 148 -13.71 25.64 43.63
C LEU A 148 -13.06 27.00 43.69
N ARG A 149 -11.73 27.02 43.66
CA ARG A 149 -10.94 28.23 43.49
C ARG A 149 -10.67 28.42 42.00
N ILE A 150 -10.89 29.62 41.49
CA ILE A 150 -10.69 29.93 40.07
C ILE A 150 -9.20 30.16 39.83
N GLU A 151 -8.54 29.20 39.20
CA GLU A 151 -7.12 29.26 38.84
C GLU A 151 -6.92 29.24 37.31
N GLN A 152 -7.91 28.74 36.56
CA GLN A 152 -7.92 28.66 35.11
C GLN A 152 -9.30 29.00 34.52
N VAL A 153 -9.37 29.34 33.23
CA VAL A 153 -10.62 29.72 32.54
C VAL A 153 -11.66 28.58 32.59
N MET A 154 -11.22 27.32 32.57
CA MET A 154 -12.09 26.15 32.70
C MET A 154 -12.89 26.11 34.02
N ASP A 155 -12.39 26.73 35.08
CA ASP A 155 -13.08 26.78 36.37
C ASP A 155 -14.32 27.69 36.30
N ILE A 156 -14.23 28.81 35.56
CA ILE A 156 -15.36 29.71 35.28
C ILE A 156 -16.48 28.92 34.59
N PHE A 157 -16.13 28.14 33.57
CA PHE A 157 -17.09 27.32 32.83
C PHE A 157 -17.76 26.28 33.72
N THR A 158 -16.97 25.62 34.56
CA THR A 158 -17.47 24.63 35.53
C THR A 158 -18.51 25.27 36.45
N ILE A 159 -18.24 26.47 36.96
CA ILE A 159 -19.18 27.20 37.80
C ILE A 159 -20.44 27.56 37.00
N LEU A 160 -20.31 28.10 35.79
CA LEU A 160 -21.45 28.49 34.95
C LEU A 160 -22.39 27.30 34.69
N ILE A 161 -21.88 26.17 34.18
CA ILE A 161 -22.69 24.98 33.90
C ILE A 161 -23.46 24.53 35.14
N ASN A 162 -22.78 24.44 36.28
CA ASN A 162 -23.38 23.92 37.50
C ASN A 162 -24.29 24.95 38.21
N SER A 163 -24.22 26.22 37.83
CA SER A 163 -25.09 27.27 38.38
C SER A 163 -26.49 27.28 37.72
N PHE A 164 -26.65 26.71 36.51
CA PHE A 164 -27.90 26.74 35.76
C PHE A 164 -28.81 25.52 35.98
N ILE A 165 -28.58 24.68 36.99
CA ILE A 165 -29.46 23.53 37.26
C ILE A 165 -30.87 24.06 37.59
N PRO A 166 -31.88 23.83 36.72
CA PRO A 166 -33.23 24.32 36.97
C PRO A 166 -33.77 23.62 38.21
N GLN A 167 -34.29 24.40 39.16
CA GLN A 167 -35.01 23.81 40.28
C GLN A 167 -36.22 23.07 39.70
N ARG A 168 -36.19 21.73 39.75
CA ARG A 168 -37.40 20.92 39.50
C ARG A 168 -38.42 21.34 40.54
N GLN A 169 -39.38 22.15 40.12
CA GLN A 169 -40.60 22.45 40.89
C GLN A 169 -41.46 21.21 41.01
#